data_AF-D5CUS5-F1
#
_entry.id   AF-D5CUS5-F1
#
_cell.length_a   1.000
_cell.length_b   1.000
_cell.length_c   1.000
_cell.angle_alpha   90.00
_cell.angle_beta   90.00
_cell.angle_gamma   90.00
#
_symmetry.space_group_name_H-M   'P 1'
#
loop_
_entity.id
_entity.type
_entity.pdbx_description
1 polymer ?
#
loop_
_entity_poly.entity_id
_entity_poly.type
_entity_poly.pdbx_seq_one_letter_code
_entity_poly.pdbx_strand_id
1 'polypeptide(L)'
;MFSQRFQRPVVVSAHARIRMEEREISDTMLLEVIDSGETRYKDTTHLWAFKEFPARHDNLLCAILVLEDCVVVKTVMHHFTVL
;
A
#
# COMPACT_ATOMS: atom_id res chain seq x y z
N MET A 1 -0.02 -9.43 8.67
CA MET A 1 -0.57 -8.13 9.14
C MET A 1 -2.09 -8.15 8.98
N PHE A 2 -2.82 -7.20 9.56
CA PHE A 2 -4.28 -7.09 9.45
C PHE A 2 -4.69 -5.63 9.22
N SER A 3 -5.57 -5.38 8.25
CA SER A 3 -6.06 -4.04 7.90
C SER A 3 -7.34 -3.73 8.68
N GLN A 4 -7.36 -2.62 9.39
CA GLN A 4 -8.55 -2.13 10.07
C GLN A 4 -9.58 -1.54 9.10
N ARG A 5 -9.14 -0.90 8.02
CA ARG A 5 -10.05 -0.31 7.03
C ARG A 5 -10.85 -1.36 6.27
N PHE A 6 -10.20 -2.44 5.86
CA PHE A 6 -10.82 -3.50 5.07
C PHE A 6 -11.33 -4.68 5.90
N GLN A 7 -11.00 -4.72 7.19
CA GLN A 7 -11.34 -5.82 8.11
C GLN A 7 -10.89 -7.19 7.58
N ARG A 8 -9.67 -7.24 7.05
CA ARG A 8 -9.11 -8.40 6.35
C ARG A 8 -7.62 -8.58 6.67
N PRO A 9 -7.10 -9.82 6.63
CA PRO A 9 -5.66 -10.06 6.64
C PRO A 9 -4.98 -9.32 5.48
N VAL A 10 -3.75 -8.86 5.69
CA VAL A 10 -2.92 -8.25 4.64
C VAL A 10 -1.83 -9.25 4.27
N VAL A 11 -1.78 -9.58 2.99
CA VAL A 11 -0.78 -10.48 2.39
C VAL A 11 0.10 -9.67 1.43
N VAL A 12 1.40 -9.66 1.70
CA VAL A 12 2.37 -8.96 0.87
C VAL A 12 2.99 -9.94 -0.12
N SER A 13 2.88 -9.65 -1.41
CA SER A 13 3.53 -10.47 -2.44
C SER A 13 5.06 -10.41 -2.32
N ALA A 14 5.75 -11.43 -2.84
CA ALA A 14 7.22 -11.44 -2.87
C ALA A 14 7.81 -10.20 -3.58
N HIS A 15 7.16 -9.76 -4.67
CA HIS A 15 7.57 -8.54 -5.37
C HIS A 15 7.42 -7.29 -4.49
N ALA A 16 6.29 -7.13 -3.80
CA ALA A 16 6.07 -6.00 -2.90
C ALA A 16 7.06 -6.01 -1.72
N ARG A 17 7.41 -7.18 -1.17
CA ARG A 17 8.44 -7.35 -0.13
C ARG A 17 9.80 -6.80 -0.59
N ILE A 18 10.25 -7.18 -1.78
CA ILE A 18 11.50 -6.65 -2.35
C ILE A 18 11.44 -5.12 -2.47
N ARG A 19 10.34 -4.56 -2.97
CA ARG A 19 10.16 -3.09 -3.07
C ARG A 19 10.17 -2.40 -1.72
N MET A 20 9.60 -3.03 -0.70
CA MET A 20 9.61 -2.51 0.67
C MET A 20 11.04 -2.48 1.22
N GLU A 21 11.82 -3.53 1.01
CA GLU A 21 13.22 -3.61 1.46
C GLU A 21 14.11 -2.58 0.76
N GLU A 22 14.00 -2.44 -0.57
CA GLU A 22 14.74 -1.45 -1.38
C GLU A 22 14.50 0.00 -0.95
N ARG A 23 13.42 0.26 -0.22
CA ARG A 23 12.94 1.60 0.15
C ARG A 23 12.74 1.78 1.65
N GLU A 24 13.19 0.84 2.49
CA GLU A 24 13.04 0.93 3.95
C GLU A 24 11.59 1.20 4.38
N ILE A 25 10.63 0.51 3.73
CA ILE A 25 9.21 0.58 4.07
C ILE A 25 8.91 -0.52 5.05
N SER A 26 8.57 -0.15 6.28
CA SER A 26 8.19 -1.12 7.31
C SER A 26 6.76 -1.62 7.11
N ASP A 27 6.46 -2.78 7.68
CA ASP A 27 5.10 -3.31 7.79
C ASP A 27 4.14 -2.30 8.44
N THR A 28 4.60 -1.53 9.43
CA THR A 28 3.81 -0.47 10.08
C THR A 28 3.50 0.68 9.14
N MET A 29 4.48 1.16 8.36
CA MET A 29 4.25 2.21 7.36
C MET A 29 3.27 1.74 6.28
N LEU A 30 3.42 0.50 5.81
CA LEU A 30 2.51 -0.07 4.82
C LEU A 30 1.08 -0.17 5.37
N LEU A 31 0.89 -0.60 6.62
CA LEU A 31 -0.43 -0.59 7.26
C LEU A 31 -1.00 0.82 7.37
N GLU A 32 -0.18 1.82 7.69
CA GLU A 32 -0.61 3.20 7.75
C GLU A 32 -1.09 3.72 6.38
N VAL A 33 -0.39 3.37 5.29
CA VAL A 33 -0.83 3.64 3.91
C VAL A 33 -2.19 2.98 3.62
N ILE A 34 -2.33 1.70 3.95
CA ILE A 34 -3.55 0.92 3.65
C ILE A 34 -4.75 1.46 4.43
N ASP A 35 -4.58 1.68 5.73
CA ASP A 35 -5.70 1.96 6.64
C ASP A 35 -6.07 3.44 6.70
N SER A 36 -5.11 4.35 6.55
CA SER A 36 -5.32 5.79 6.71
C SER A 36 -5.00 6.63 5.47
N GLY A 37 -4.43 6.02 4.42
CA GLY A 37 -4.15 6.70 3.17
C GLY A 37 -5.42 7.03 2.37
N GLU A 38 -5.28 7.91 1.39
CA GLU A 38 -6.31 8.11 0.38
C GLU A 38 -6.40 6.89 -0.55
N THR A 39 -7.59 6.64 -1.10
CA THR A 39 -7.82 5.49 -1.98
C THR A 39 -8.40 5.89 -3.32
N ARG A 40 -7.82 5.39 -4.40
CA ARG A 40 -8.38 5.46 -5.76
C ARG A 40 -8.74 4.06 -6.21
N TYR A 41 -10.01 3.81 -6.51
CA TYR A 41 -10.48 2.52 -7.01
C TYR A 41 -10.41 2.50 -8.53
N LYS A 42 -9.81 1.44 -9.09
CA LYS A 42 -9.91 1.14 -10.52
C LYS A 42 -11.23 0.43 -10.83
N ASP A 43 -11.58 -0.51 -9.95
CA ASP A 43 -12.79 -1.31 -10.02
C ASP A 43 -13.18 -1.78 -8.60
N THR A 44 -14.09 -2.75 -8.48
CA THR A 44 -14.61 -3.22 -7.20
C THR A 44 -13.58 -3.92 -6.32
N THR A 45 -12.48 -4.41 -6.90
CA THR A 45 -11.45 -5.16 -6.16
C THR A 45 -10.07 -4.52 -6.25
N HIS A 46 -9.75 -3.78 -7.32
CA HIS A 46 -8.45 -3.16 -7.52
C HIS A 46 -8.46 -1.69 -7.10
N LEU A 47 -7.48 -1.31 -6.27
CA LEU A 47 -7.32 0.06 -5.82
C LEU A 47 -5.85 0.42 -5.58
N TRP A 48 -5.60 1.72 -5.54
CA TRP A 48 -4.39 2.30 -4.99
C TRP A 48 -4.71 2.90 -3.62
N ALA A 49 -3.86 2.66 -2.64
CA ALA A 49 -3.86 3.38 -1.37
C ALA A 49 -2.57 4.20 -1.28
N PHE A 50 -2.64 5.49 -0.98
CA PHE A 50 -1.47 6.35 -0.94
C PHE A 50 -1.49 7.33 0.23
N LYS A 51 -0.31 7.62 0.78
CA LYS A 51 -0.15 8.52 1.93
C LYS A 51 1.18 9.24 1.88
N GLU A 52 1.16 10.51 2.28
CA GLU A 52 2.37 11.31 2.45
C GLU A 52 3.07 11.04 3.79
N PHE A 53 4.39 10.94 3.75
CA PHE A 53 5.29 10.81 4.89
C PHE A 53 6.35 11.93 4.82
N PRO A 54 6.11 13.10 5.41
CA PRO A 54 6.99 14.27 5.30
C PRO A 54 8.44 14.04 5.76
N ALA A 55 8.66 13.07 6.65
CA ALA A 55 9.98 12.71 7.16
C ALA A 55 10.80 11.83 6.20
N ARG A 56 10.24 11.44 5.04
CA ARG A 56 10.90 10.59 4.05
C ARG A 56 11.33 11.39 2.83
N HIS A 57 12.45 10.99 2.22
CA HIS A 57 12.94 11.56 0.96
C HIS A 57 12.03 11.24 -0.24
N ASP A 58 11.30 10.13 -0.17
CA ASP A 58 10.27 9.69 -1.10
C ASP A 58 8.88 9.88 -0.45
N ASN A 59 8.54 11.14 -0.21
CA ASN A 59 7.48 11.58 0.70
C ASN A 59 6.06 11.10 0.35
N LEU A 60 5.81 10.41 -0.76
CA LEU A 60 4.52 9.81 -1.09
C LEU A 60 4.70 8.31 -1.34
N LEU A 61 4.11 7.49 -0.47
CA LEU A 61 4.06 6.04 -0.65
C LEU A 61 2.70 5.63 -1.23
N CYS A 62 2.71 4.74 -2.21
CA CYS A 62 1.52 4.21 -2.87
C CYS A 62 1.58 2.68 -2.93
N ALA A 63 0.55 2.01 -2.41
CA ALA A 63 0.38 0.56 -2.48
C ALA A 63 -0.68 0.20 -3.52
N ILE A 64 -0.36 -0.74 -4.42
CA ILE A 64 -1.35 -1.35 -5.32
C ILE A 64 -1.96 -2.55 -4.61
N LEU A 65 -3.27 -2.49 -4.40
CA LEU A 65 -4.03 -3.47 -3.64
C LEU A 65 -5.03 -4.20 -4.53
N VAL A 66 -5.23 -5.48 -4.23
CA VAL A 66 -6.37 -6.27 -4.70
C VAL A 66 -7.14 -6.78 -3.49
N LEU A 67 -8.44 -6.51 -3.44
CA LEU A 67 -9.35 -6.91 -2.38
C LEU A 67 -10.03 -8.23 -2.75
N GLU A 68 -9.61 -9.31 -2.09
CA GLU A 68 -10.23 -10.64 -2.14
C GLU A 68 -10.61 -11.04 -0.69
N ASP A 69 -10.49 -12.31 -0.30
CA ASP A 69 -10.62 -12.72 1.11
C ASP A 69 -9.54 -12.09 2.02
N CYS A 70 -8.51 -11.50 1.41
CA CYS A 70 -7.48 -10.71 2.04
C CYS A 70 -7.17 -9.43 1.23
N VAL A 71 -6.43 -8.50 1.81
CA VAL A 71 -5.82 -7.37 1.10
C VAL A 71 -4.49 -7.84 0.54
N VAL A 72 -4.41 -8.05 -0.77
CA VAL A 72 -3.18 -8.47 -1.45
C VAL A 72 -2.40 -7.24 -1.90
N VAL A 73 -1.20 -7.06 -1.37
CA VAL A 73 -0.27 -5.99 -1.78
C VAL A 73 0.55 -6.48 -2.96
N LYS A 74 0.25 -5.96 -4.16
CA LYS A 74 0.92 -6.35 -5.42
C LYS A 74 2.27 -5.67 -5.59
N THR A 75 2.38 -4.41 -5.20
CA THR A 75 3.62 -3.65 -5.21
C THR A 75 3.47 -2.38 -4.36
N VAL A 76 4.59 -1.73 -4.04
CA VAL A 76 4.66 -0.41 -3.40
C VAL A 76 5.53 0.49 -4.27
N MET A 77 5.09 1.73 -4.49
CA MET A 77 5.71 2.72 -5.36
C MET A 77 5.85 4.06 -4.63
N HIS A 78 6.73 4.92 -5.14
CA HIS A 78 6.84 6.32 -4.77
C HIS A 78 6.83 7.19 -6.04
N HIS A 79 6.49 8.48 -5.94
CA HIS A 79 6.32 9.37 -7.09
C HIS A 79 5.35 8.82 -8.17
N PHE A 80 4.13 8.46 -7.75
CA PHE A 80 3.08 8.05 -8.69
C PHE A 80 2.26 9.27 -9.14
N THR A 81 2.16 9.49 -10.45
CA THR A 81 1.23 10.47 -11.02
C THR A 81 -0.08 9.77 -11.37
N VAL A 82 -1.17 10.24 -10.77
CA VAL A 82 -2.54 9.90 -11.15
C VAL A 82 -2.78 10.55 -12.52
N LEU A 83 -2.61 9.80 -13.61
CA LEU A 83 -3.19 10.15 -14.91
C LEU A 83 -4.73 10.08 -14.84
#